data_AF-G3H1B7-F1
#
_entry.id   AF-G3H1B7-F1
#
_cell.length_a   1.000
_cell.length_b   1.000
_cell.length_c   1.000
_cell.angle_alpha   90.00
_cell.angle_beta   90.00
_cell.angle_gamma   90.00
#
_symmetry.space_group_name_H-M   'P 1'
#
loop_
_entity.id
_entity.type
_entity.pdbx_description
1 polymer ?
#
loop_
_entity_poly.entity_id
_entity_poly.type
_entity_poly.pdbx_seq_one_letter_code
_entity_poly.pdbx_strand_id
1 'polypeptide(L)'
;MTSLAQGPGATPAITFPEEQEDPRITRSQDDAPTGGIWGFIKGVAGNPMVRSVLDKTKHSVESMITTLDPGMAPYIKSGGELDIVVTSNKEVKVAAVRDAFQEVFGLAVVVGEAGQSNIAPQPVGYAAGLKGAQERIDSLRRSGTIHEKQTAVSVENFIAELLPDKWFDIGCLVVEDPVHGIRLEAFTQATPVPLEFVQQAQSLTPQDYNLRWSGLLVTVGEVLEKSLLNVSRTDWHLAFTGMSRRQMIYSADKAVAGGCGRHVQAWPATQAHVKPAAVKWRPAVTFGSVLEETG
;
A
#
# COMPACT_ATOMS: atom_id res chain seq x y z
N MET A 1 -58.89 -46.62 -14.42
CA MET A 1 -58.00 -47.57 -13.72
C MET A 1 -56.63 -46.92 -13.60
N THR A 2 -56.16 -46.73 -12.35
CA THR A 2 -54.76 -46.54 -11.85
C THR A 2 -53.86 -45.45 -12.47
N SER A 3 -53.09 -44.63 -11.76
CA SER A 3 -52.83 -44.37 -10.33
C SER A 3 -52.04 -43.05 -10.20
N LEU A 4 -52.18 -42.35 -9.06
CA LEU A 4 -51.51 -41.11 -8.63
C LEU A 4 -50.03 -41.29 -8.23
N ALA A 5 -49.22 -40.23 -8.36
CA ALA A 5 -48.44 -39.64 -7.24
C ALA A 5 -47.67 -38.36 -7.66
N GLN A 6 -47.92 -37.27 -6.93
CA GLN A 6 -47.12 -36.04 -6.87
C GLN A 6 -45.97 -36.21 -5.86
N GLY A 7 -44.84 -35.52 -6.07
CA GLY A 7 -43.76 -35.35 -5.09
C GLY A 7 -43.19 -33.92 -5.15
N PRO A 8 -42.89 -33.26 -4.01
CA PRO A 8 -42.71 -31.80 -3.93
C PRO A 8 -41.23 -31.35 -3.99
N GLY A 9 -41.06 -30.06 -4.30
CA GLY A 9 -39.78 -29.39 -4.48
C GLY A 9 -38.93 -29.24 -3.22
N ALA A 10 -37.61 -29.17 -3.43
CA ALA A 10 -36.61 -28.92 -2.40
C ALA A 10 -35.94 -27.56 -2.67
N THR A 11 -36.24 -26.58 -1.83
CA THR A 11 -35.41 -25.39 -1.59
C THR A 11 -34.47 -25.71 -0.41
N PRO A 12 -33.16 -25.37 -0.46
CA PRO A 12 -32.34 -25.47 0.73
C PRO A 12 -32.60 -24.24 1.62
N ALA A 13 -33.20 -24.47 2.79
CA ALA A 13 -33.30 -23.48 3.86
C ALA A 13 -31.96 -23.42 4.61
N ILE A 14 -31.39 -22.22 4.75
CA ILE A 14 -30.21 -21.95 5.56
C ILE A 14 -30.66 -21.90 7.03
N THR A 15 -30.24 -22.86 7.84
CA THR A 15 -30.47 -22.89 9.29
C THR A 15 -29.27 -22.24 9.99
N PHE A 16 -29.52 -21.15 10.72
CA PHE A 16 -28.54 -20.53 11.62
C PHE A 16 -28.55 -21.25 12.98
N PRO A 17 -27.39 -21.46 13.64
CA PRO A 17 -27.37 -21.98 15.01
C PRO A 17 -27.85 -20.91 16.01
N GLU A 18 -28.74 -21.34 16.90
CA GLU A 18 -29.32 -20.57 18.01
C GLU A 18 -28.29 -20.37 19.14
N GLU A 19 -28.27 -19.19 19.74
CA GLU A 19 -27.38 -18.83 20.86
C GLU A 19 -27.74 -19.64 22.12
N GLN A 20 -26.73 -20.26 22.72
CA GLN A 20 -26.86 -21.03 23.95
C GLN A 20 -26.68 -20.10 25.17
N GLU A 21 -27.77 -19.75 25.84
CA GLU A 21 -27.78 -19.02 27.13
C GLU A 21 -27.29 -19.90 28.30
N ASP A 22 -26.40 -19.38 29.15
CA ASP A 22 -25.93 -20.01 30.41
C ASP A 22 -26.87 -19.65 31.58
N PRO A 23 -27.46 -20.62 32.29
CA PRO A 23 -28.50 -20.38 33.29
C PRO A 23 -27.91 -20.25 34.70
N ARG A 24 -27.45 -19.07 35.11
CA ARG A 24 -27.22 -18.76 36.54
C ARG A 24 -27.59 -17.33 36.91
N ILE A 25 -28.89 -17.13 37.17
CA ILE A 25 -29.40 -15.98 37.91
C ILE A 25 -29.79 -16.46 39.32
N THR A 26 -29.11 -15.97 40.35
CA THR A 26 -29.69 -15.90 41.69
C THR A 26 -29.55 -14.45 42.19
N ARG A 27 -30.70 -13.78 42.32
CA ARG A 27 -30.84 -12.48 43.00
C ARG A 27 -30.70 -12.65 44.51
N SER A 28 -30.05 -11.70 45.19
CA SER A 28 -30.35 -11.29 46.56
C SER A 28 -29.79 -9.88 46.83
N GLN A 29 -30.54 -9.13 47.64
CA GLN A 29 -30.46 -7.70 47.96
C GLN A 29 -29.53 -7.36 49.14
N ASP A 30 -29.10 -6.09 49.13
CA ASP A 30 -28.85 -5.15 50.25
C ASP A 30 -27.64 -5.24 51.21
N ASP A 31 -27.22 -4.01 51.56
CA ASP A 31 -26.38 -3.49 52.66
C ASP A 31 -24.84 -3.34 52.53
N ALA A 32 -24.40 -2.08 52.72
CA ALA A 32 -23.04 -1.53 52.75
C ALA A 32 -22.38 -1.66 54.15
N PRO A 33 -21.29 -0.95 54.53
CA PRO A 33 -20.11 -0.42 53.80
C PRO A 33 -18.76 -0.81 54.49
N THR A 34 -17.62 -0.93 53.78
CA THR A 34 -16.29 -0.77 54.42
C THR A 34 -15.15 -0.46 53.43
N GLY A 35 -14.50 0.69 53.60
CA GLY A 35 -13.03 0.77 53.70
C GLY A 35 -12.18 1.19 52.48
N GLY A 36 -11.82 2.49 52.43
CA GLY A 36 -10.53 3.06 51.95
C GLY A 36 -10.23 2.96 50.44
N ILE A 37 -9.54 3.87 49.76
CA ILE A 37 -8.31 4.59 50.10
C ILE A 37 -8.23 5.80 49.13
N TRP A 38 -8.40 7.02 49.69
CA TRP A 38 -7.80 8.34 49.33
C TRP A 38 -7.83 8.84 47.86
N GLY A 39 -8.44 9.97 47.47
CA GLY A 39 -8.99 11.09 48.25
C GLY A 39 -8.00 12.21 48.53
N PHE A 40 -7.29 12.77 47.53
CA PHE A 40 -6.47 13.99 47.72
C PHE A 40 -6.28 14.83 46.45
N ILE A 41 -7.30 15.56 46.00
CA ILE A 41 -7.04 16.79 45.24
C ILE A 41 -8.09 17.84 45.58
N LYS A 42 -7.90 18.58 46.68
CA LYS A 42 -8.46 19.94 46.80
C LYS A 42 -7.74 20.78 47.88
N GLY A 43 -6.92 21.72 47.40
CA GLY A 43 -6.63 23.00 48.05
C GLY A 43 -5.45 23.02 49.02
N VAL A 44 -4.47 23.91 48.76
CA VAL A 44 -4.16 25.09 49.60
C VAL A 44 -3.09 25.91 48.86
N ALA A 45 -3.30 27.22 48.88
CA ALA A 45 -2.47 28.26 48.31
C ALA A 45 -1.05 28.32 48.90
N GLY A 46 -0.08 28.76 48.10
CA GLY A 46 1.23 29.23 48.60
C GLY A 46 2.40 28.99 47.64
N ASN A 47 2.62 29.89 46.69
CA ASN A 47 3.94 30.11 46.05
C ASN A 47 4.78 30.96 47.05
N PRO A 48 6.14 30.90 47.17
CA PRO A 48 7.09 30.86 46.05
C PRO A 48 8.40 30.07 46.29
N MET A 49 8.81 29.20 45.36
CA MET A 49 10.23 28.91 45.18
C MET A 49 10.58 28.60 43.73
N VAL A 50 11.37 29.52 43.19
CA VAL A 50 11.97 29.55 41.86
C VAL A 50 13.25 28.70 41.86
N ARG A 51 13.57 28.15 40.68
CA ARG A 51 14.85 27.57 40.19
C ARG A 51 15.14 26.09 40.47
N SER A 52 15.00 25.30 39.40
CA SER A 52 15.92 24.19 39.08
C SER A 52 15.85 23.84 37.59
N VAL A 53 16.78 24.44 36.83
CA VAL A 53 17.45 23.90 35.62
C VAL A 53 16.55 23.34 34.51
N LEU A 54 16.00 24.29 33.76
CA LEU A 54 16.19 24.29 32.32
C LEU A 54 17.70 24.40 32.05
N ASP A 55 18.33 23.36 31.50
CA ASP A 55 19.43 23.46 30.51
C ASP A 55 20.19 22.13 30.33
N LYS A 56 20.51 21.86 29.07
CA LYS A 56 21.42 20.81 28.53
C LYS A 56 20.81 19.46 28.21
N THR A 57 19.98 19.49 27.18
CA THR A 57 19.96 18.47 26.12
C THR A 57 21.38 18.29 25.56
N LYS A 58 22.13 17.32 26.09
CA LYS A 58 23.29 16.73 25.41
C LYS A 58 22.75 15.78 24.33
N HIS A 59 22.54 16.29 23.12
CA HIS A 59 22.49 15.40 21.95
C HIS A 59 23.93 15.17 21.51
N SER A 60 24.41 13.95 21.80
CA SER A 60 25.67 13.43 21.30
C SER A 60 25.56 13.28 19.79
N VAL A 61 26.31 14.08 19.04
CA VAL A 61 26.47 13.92 17.60
C VAL A 61 27.63 12.95 17.42
N GLU A 62 27.35 11.67 17.26
CA GLU A 62 28.32 10.73 16.71
C GLU A 62 28.40 10.99 15.20
N SER A 63 29.34 11.85 14.79
CA SER A 63 29.74 11.98 13.40
C SER A 63 30.57 10.77 13.02
N MET A 64 29.93 9.74 12.47
CA MET A 64 30.64 8.72 11.69
C MET A 64 31.06 9.35 10.37
N ILE A 65 32.30 9.83 10.32
CA ILE A 65 32.96 10.22 9.07
C ILE A 65 33.33 8.93 8.34
N THR A 66 32.43 8.45 7.51
CA THR A 66 32.76 7.48 6.46
C THR A 66 32.93 8.29 5.18
N THR A 67 34.06 8.14 4.51
CA THR A 67 34.33 8.76 3.21
C THR A 67 33.43 8.10 2.17
N LEU A 68 32.18 8.54 2.07
CA LEU A 68 31.29 8.08 1.01
C LEU A 68 31.57 8.83 -0.28
N ASP A 69 31.53 8.05 -1.37
CA ASP A 69 31.29 8.54 -2.71
C ASP A 69 30.07 9.48 -2.68
N PRO A 70 30.15 10.72 -3.21
CA PRO A 70 29.05 11.68 -3.23
C PRO A 70 27.73 11.12 -3.78
N GLY A 71 27.77 10.06 -4.59
CA GLY A 71 26.59 9.35 -5.09
C GLY A 71 25.84 8.49 -4.06
N MET A 72 26.42 8.24 -2.87
CA MET A 72 25.82 7.41 -1.82
C MET A 72 25.30 8.20 -0.61
N ALA A 73 25.42 9.53 -0.63
CA ALA A 73 24.92 10.42 0.41
C ALA A 73 23.43 10.22 0.81
N PRO A 74 22.48 9.90 -0.10
CA PRO A 74 21.10 9.64 0.34
C PRO A 74 20.92 8.31 1.10
N TYR A 75 21.91 7.41 1.11
CA TYR A 75 21.84 6.10 1.77
C TYR A 75 22.45 6.06 3.17
N ILE A 76 23.00 7.18 3.66
CA ILE A 76 23.55 7.31 5.01
C ILE A 76 22.50 7.91 5.96
N LYS A 77 21.26 7.44 5.84
CA LYS A 77 20.26 7.61 6.88
C LYS A 77 20.04 6.25 7.54
N SER A 78 21.12 5.70 8.09
CA SER A 78 21.12 4.48 8.90
C SER A 78 20.54 4.76 10.29
N GLY A 79 19.27 5.16 10.31
CA GLY A 79 18.44 5.41 11.49
C GLY A 79 17.02 4.88 11.33
N GLY A 80 16.80 3.85 10.49
CA GLY A 80 15.48 3.25 10.29
C GLY A 80 14.50 4.11 9.48
N GLU A 81 14.98 5.10 8.74
CA GLU A 81 14.16 5.98 7.90
C GLU A 81 13.86 5.28 6.55
N LEU A 82 12.60 4.94 6.31
CA LEU A 82 12.16 4.33 5.04
C LEU A 82 11.86 5.45 4.04
N ASP A 83 12.68 5.58 3.00
CA ASP A 83 12.49 6.54 1.92
C ASP A 83 11.69 5.95 0.76
N ILE A 84 10.56 6.58 0.44
CA ILE A 84 9.55 6.05 -0.48
C ILE A 84 9.21 7.12 -1.51
N VAL A 85 9.21 6.72 -2.78
CA VAL A 85 8.68 7.55 -3.86
C VAL A 85 7.33 7.03 -4.33
N VAL A 86 6.32 7.89 -4.30
CA VAL A 86 5.03 7.65 -4.93
C VAL A 86 5.10 8.10 -6.37
N THR A 87 4.72 7.26 -7.32
CA THR A 87 4.79 7.59 -8.75
C THR A 87 3.63 8.47 -9.22
N SER A 88 3.24 9.43 -8.39
CA SER A 88 2.26 10.47 -8.64
C SER A 88 2.56 11.69 -7.76
N ASN A 89 2.34 12.89 -8.28
CA ASN A 89 2.39 14.15 -7.52
C ASN A 89 1.02 14.59 -6.97
N LYS A 90 -0.05 13.83 -7.23
CA LYS A 90 -1.39 14.12 -6.69
C LYS A 90 -1.44 13.82 -5.19
N GLU A 91 -1.71 14.83 -4.37
CA GLU A 91 -1.74 14.70 -2.91
C GLU A 91 -2.72 13.64 -2.38
N VAL A 92 -3.84 13.40 -3.06
CA VAL A 92 -4.77 12.31 -2.69
C VAL A 92 -4.08 10.94 -2.64
N LYS A 93 -3.08 10.70 -3.51
CA LYS A 93 -2.28 9.48 -3.52
C LYS A 93 -1.09 9.59 -2.57
N VAL A 94 -0.31 10.67 -2.69
CA VAL A 94 0.92 10.84 -1.89
C VAL A 94 0.62 10.83 -0.39
N ALA A 95 -0.40 11.57 0.04
CA ALA A 95 -0.74 11.66 1.45
C ALA A 95 -1.36 10.36 1.97
N ALA A 96 -2.12 9.62 1.16
CA ALA A 96 -2.63 8.30 1.55
C ALA A 96 -1.49 7.30 1.81
N VAL A 97 -0.52 7.23 0.89
CA VAL A 97 0.68 6.40 1.04
C VAL A 97 1.49 6.86 2.26
N ARG A 98 1.71 8.17 2.41
CA ARG A 98 2.44 8.75 3.54
C ARG A 98 1.84 8.33 4.87
N ASP A 99 0.55 8.54 5.06
CA ASP A 99 -0.14 8.21 6.31
C ASP A 99 -0.06 6.70 6.58
N ALA A 100 -0.26 5.86 5.55
CA ALA A 100 -0.23 4.40 5.70
C ALA A 100 1.16 3.88 6.09
N PHE A 101 2.21 4.34 5.41
CA PHE A 101 3.58 3.89 5.68
C PHE A 101 4.14 4.50 6.97
N GLN A 102 3.80 5.74 7.30
CA GLN A 102 4.19 6.33 8.59
C GLN A 102 3.52 5.62 9.76
N GLU A 103 2.28 5.16 9.61
CA GLU A 103 1.64 4.38 10.65
C GLU A 103 2.31 3.01 10.87
N VAL A 104 2.72 2.33 9.79
CA VAL A 104 3.33 1.00 9.89
C VAL A 104 4.80 1.05 10.31
N PHE A 105 5.57 2.00 9.77
CA PHE A 105 7.03 2.05 9.94
C PHE A 105 7.51 3.17 10.89
N GLY A 106 6.64 4.10 11.28
CA GLY A 106 6.96 5.25 12.14
C GLY A 106 7.78 6.34 11.44
N LEU A 107 8.94 5.99 10.89
CA LEU A 107 9.89 6.91 10.25
C LEU A 107 9.91 6.74 8.72
N ALA A 108 8.76 6.84 8.07
CA ALA A 108 8.69 6.83 6.61
C ALA A 108 8.71 8.25 6.05
N VAL A 109 9.62 8.52 5.12
CA VAL A 109 9.63 9.72 4.28
C VAL A 109 9.02 9.37 2.93
N VAL A 110 7.99 10.13 2.55
CA VAL A 110 7.22 9.86 1.33
C VAL A 110 7.16 11.11 0.48
N VAL A 111 7.73 11.01 -0.71
CA VAL A 111 7.74 12.07 -1.74
C VAL A 111 6.96 11.61 -2.97
N GLY A 112 6.40 12.56 -3.73
CA GLY A 112 5.61 12.26 -4.92
C GLY A 112 6.31 12.74 -6.18
N GLU A 113 6.52 11.82 -7.13
CA GLU A 113 7.12 12.09 -8.44
C GLU A 113 6.16 11.75 -9.57
N ALA A 114 6.07 12.60 -10.58
CA ALA A 114 5.11 12.41 -11.67
C ALA A 114 5.56 11.30 -12.64
N GLY A 115 5.07 10.07 -12.43
CA GLY A 115 5.31 8.95 -13.34
C GLY A 115 4.41 8.98 -14.59
N GLN A 116 4.97 8.57 -15.72
CA GLN A 116 4.23 8.41 -16.99
C GLN A 116 3.99 6.92 -17.29
N SER A 117 2.90 6.62 -17.99
CA SER A 117 2.59 5.29 -18.51
C SER A 117 2.03 5.41 -19.93
N ASN A 118 2.22 4.39 -20.75
CA ASN A 118 1.64 4.26 -22.08
C ASN A 118 0.30 3.51 -22.03
N ILE A 119 -0.45 3.70 -20.94
CA ILE A 119 -1.78 3.15 -20.72
C ILE A 119 -2.81 4.25 -20.90
N ALA A 120 -4.00 3.89 -21.39
CA ALA A 120 -5.11 4.82 -21.55
C ALA A 120 -5.47 5.55 -20.24
N PRO A 121 -5.94 6.81 -20.28
CA PRO A 121 -6.33 7.57 -19.09
C PRO A 121 -7.33 6.85 -18.18
N GLN A 122 -8.23 6.05 -18.77
CA GLN A 122 -9.10 5.13 -18.06
C GLN A 122 -8.71 3.70 -18.41
N PRO A 123 -7.79 3.07 -17.67
CA PRO A 123 -7.47 1.67 -17.87
C PRO A 123 -8.72 0.79 -17.69
N VAL A 124 -8.84 -0.25 -18.52
CA VAL A 124 -9.93 -1.23 -18.46
C VAL A 124 -9.36 -2.62 -18.20
N GLY A 125 -9.80 -3.22 -17.09
CA GLY A 125 -9.37 -4.53 -16.62
C GLY A 125 -8.09 -4.50 -15.78
N TYR A 126 -7.93 -5.55 -14.97
CA TYR A 126 -6.81 -5.71 -14.03
C TYR A 126 -5.44 -5.63 -14.71
N ALA A 127 -5.28 -6.24 -15.88
CA ALA A 127 -4.02 -6.26 -16.60
C ALA A 127 -3.57 -4.85 -17.01
N ALA A 128 -4.48 -4.00 -17.48
CA ALA A 128 -4.17 -2.63 -17.85
C ALA A 128 -3.86 -1.76 -16.63
N GLY A 129 -4.62 -1.92 -15.53
CA GLY A 129 -4.35 -1.23 -14.27
C GLY A 129 -2.98 -1.57 -13.69
N LEU A 130 -2.65 -2.86 -13.60
CA LEU A 130 -1.35 -3.32 -13.11
C LEU A 130 -0.20 -2.86 -14.00
N LYS A 131 -0.34 -3.02 -15.32
CA LYS A 131 0.68 -2.57 -16.28
C LYS A 131 0.88 -1.05 -16.19
N GLY A 132 -0.19 -0.27 -16.03
CA GLY A 132 -0.11 1.18 -15.86
C GLY A 132 0.65 1.56 -14.59
N ALA A 133 0.37 0.88 -13.48
CA ALA A 133 1.09 1.08 -12.23
C ALA A 133 2.59 0.77 -12.38
N GLN A 134 2.92 -0.37 -13.01
CA GLN A 134 4.30 -0.80 -13.25
C GLN A 134 5.06 0.18 -14.15
N GLU A 135 4.46 0.56 -15.29
CA GLU A 135 5.13 1.43 -16.25
C GLU A 135 5.48 2.80 -15.65
N ARG A 136 4.70 3.30 -14.68
CA ARG A 136 5.06 4.53 -13.95
C ARG A 136 6.32 4.37 -13.11
N ILE A 137 6.49 3.24 -12.42
CA ILE A 137 7.71 2.93 -11.67
C ILE A 137 8.88 2.82 -12.65
N ASP A 138 8.73 2.00 -13.68
CA ASP A 138 9.76 1.75 -14.68
C ASP A 138 10.16 3.03 -15.44
N SER A 139 9.20 3.92 -15.71
CA SER A 139 9.44 5.21 -16.35
C SER A 139 10.34 6.10 -15.50
N LEU A 140 10.07 6.20 -14.19
CA LEU A 140 10.86 7.04 -13.28
C LEU A 140 12.26 6.46 -13.02
N ARG A 141 12.39 5.13 -12.99
CA ARG A 141 13.71 4.48 -12.91
C ARG A 141 14.52 4.72 -14.18
N ARG A 142 13.91 4.54 -15.35
CA ARG A 142 14.57 4.76 -16.66
C ARG A 142 14.98 6.21 -16.89
N SER A 143 14.22 7.18 -16.39
CA SER A 143 14.58 8.61 -16.47
C SER A 143 15.65 9.02 -15.45
N GLY A 144 15.99 8.15 -14.49
CA GLY A 144 16.89 8.48 -13.38
C GLY A 144 16.27 9.40 -12.34
N THR A 145 14.95 9.63 -12.37
CA THR A 145 14.25 10.47 -11.39
C THR A 145 14.21 9.79 -10.02
N ILE A 146 14.07 8.46 -10.00
CA ILE A 146 14.19 7.65 -8.79
C ILE A 146 15.34 6.67 -8.95
N HIS A 147 16.05 6.40 -7.87
CA HIS A 147 17.20 5.50 -7.90
C HIS A 147 16.74 4.03 -8.05
N GLU A 148 17.55 3.19 -8.70
CA GLU A 148 17.24 1.77 -8.98
C GLU A 148 16.97 0.92 -7.73
N LYS A 149 17.46 1.34 -6.57
CA LYS A 149 17.28 0.67 -5.28
C LYS A 149 16.25 1.33 -4.37
N GLN A 150 15.66 2.45 -4.78
CA GLN A 150 14.69 3.16 -3.96
C GLN A 150 13.34 2.45 -3.99
N THR A 151 12.66 2.43 -2.84
CA THR A 151 11.31 1.87 -2.72
C THR A 151 10.32 2.77 -3.44
N ALA A 152 9.53 2.18 -4.33
CA ALA A 152 8.55 2.89 -5.14
C ALA A 152 7.14 2.36 -4.87
N VAL A 153 6.18 3.26 -4.79
CA VAL A 153 4.75 2.94 -4.66
C VAL A 153 4.00 3.57 -5.81
N SER A 154 3.26 2.77 -6.56
CA SER A 154 2.40 3.22 -7.65
C SER A 154 0.95 2.92 -7.33
N VAL A 155 0.07 3.86 -7.65
CA VAL A 155 -1.38 3.74 -7.45
C VAL A 155 -2.05 4.06 -8.78
N GLU A 156 -2.73 3.10 -9.39
CA GLU A 156 -3.42 3.26 -10.68
C GLU A 156 -4.87 2.78 -10.58
N ASN A 157 -5.84 3.65 -10.90
CA ASN A 157 -7.24 3.23 -10.94
C ASN A 157 -7.58 2.67 -12.32
N PHE A 158 -8.42 1.64 -12.33
CA PHE A 158 -8.97 1.04 -13.54
C PHE A 158 -10.44 0.69 -13.31
N ILE A 159 -11.18 0.50 -14.40
CA ILE A 159 -12.54 -0.06 -14.32
C ILE A 159 -12.55 -1.51 -14.78
N ALA A 160 -13.39 -2.34 -14.17
CA ALA A 160 -13.59 -3.72 -14.59
C ALA A 160 -15.06 -4.13 -14.46
N GLU A 161 -15.53 -4.91 -15.43
CA GLU A 161 -16.79 -5.64 -15.33
C GLU A 161 -16.54 -6.92 -14.53
N LEU A 162 -17.12 -7.01 -13.33
CA LEU A 162 -16.93 -8.18 -12.46
C LEU A 162 -18.10 -9.17 -12.55
N LEU A 163 -19.26 -8.70 -12.99
CA LEU A 163 -20.47 -9.48 -13.26
C LEU A 163 -21.13 -8.88 -14.51
N PRO A 164 -21.98 -9.62 -15.24
CA PRO A 164 -22.65 -9.11 -16.43
C PRO A 164 -23.32 -7.75 -16.18
N ASP A 165 -22.91 -6.76 -16.98
CA ASP A 165 -23.36 -5.36 -16.92
C ASP A 165 -23.06 -4.62 -15.60
N LYS A 166 -22.23 -5.19 -14.72
CA LYS A 166 -21.84 -4.58 -13.44
C LYS A 166 -20.36 -4.22 -13.45
N TRP A 167 -20.15 -2.92 -13.56
CA TRP A 167 -18.84 -2.30 -13.61
C TRP A 167 -18.41 -1.75 -12.26
N PHE A 168 -17.11 -1.75 -12.02
CA PHE A 168 -16.51 -1.29 -10.78
C PHE A 168 -15.24 -0.50 -11.06
N ASP A 169 -14.99 0.57 -10.31
CA ASP A 169 -13.69 1.24 -10.22
C ASP A 169 -12.87 0.61 -9.08
N ILE A 170 -11.60 0.32 -9.38
CA ILE A 170 -10.67 -0.34 -8.46
C ILE A 170 -9.32 0.34 -8.60
N GLY A 171 -8.69 0.71 -7.49
CA GLY A 171 -7.29 1.13 -7.44
C GLY A 171 -6.38 -0.09 -7.33
N CYS A 172 -5.40 -0.22 -8.23
CA CYS A 172 -4.26 -1.12 -8.14
C CYS A 172 -3.10 -0.39 -7.46
N LEU A 173 -2.54 -1.00 -6.42
CA LEU A 173 -1.38 -0.50 -5.70
C LEU A 173 -0.23 -1.49 -5.92
N VAL A 174 0.92 -0.96 -6.34
CA VAL A 174 2.14 -1.74 -6.55
C VAL A 174 3.24 -1.14 -5.70
N VAL A 175 3.84 -1.95 -4.84
CA VAL A 175 5.01 -1.58 -4.02
C VAL A 175 6.19 -2.40 -4.46
N GLU A 176 7.25 -1.72 -4.89
CA GLU A 176 8.52 -2.33 -5.27
C GLU A 176 9.65 -1.82 -4.38
N ASP A 177 10.29 -2.74 -3.67
CA ASP A 177 11.53 -2.51 -2.93
C ASP A 177 12.61 -3.46 -3.47
N PRO A 178 13.46 -2.98 -4.40
CA PRO A 178 14.49 -3.79 -5.02
C PRO A 178 15.59 -4.24 -4.05
N VAL A 179 15.81 -3.54 -2.94
CA VAL A 179 16.85 -3.91 -1.95
C VAL A 179 16.46 -5.20 -1.24
N HIS A 180 15.19 -5.32 -0.90
CA HIS A 180 14.64 -6.49 -0.20
C HIS A 180 13.96 -7.48 -1.17
N GLY A 181 14.03 -7.25 -2.48
CA GLY A 181 13.37 -8.09 -3.49
C GLY A 181 11.85 -8.17 -3.32
N ILE A 182 11.22 -7.13 -2.76
CA ILE A 182 9.79 -7.11 -2.48
C ILE A 182 9.08 -6.51 -3.69
N ARG A 183 8.07 -7.25 -4.17
CA ARG A 183 7.06 -6.74 -5.08
C ARG A 183 5.69 -7.20 -4.59
N LEU A 184 4.90 -6.26 -4.11
CA LEU A 184 3.57 -6.53 -3.56
C LEU A 184 2.53 -5.76 -4.35
N GLU A 185 1.39 -6.40 -4.54
CA GLU A 185 0.25 -5.87 -5.26
C GLU A 185 -0.98 -5.95 -4.35
N ALA A 186 -1.76 -4.88 -4.29
CA ALA A 186 -3.06 -4.88 -3.63
C ALA A 186 -4.07 -4.07 -4.41
N PHE A 187 -5.34 -4.25 -4.04
CA PHE A 187 -6.45 -3.57 -4.67
C PHE A 187 -7.28 -2.85 -3.62
N THR A 188 -7.79 -1.66 -3.95
CA THR A 188 -8.81 -1.02 -3.13
C THR A 188 -10.10 -1.83 -3.16
N GLN A 189 -11.01 -1.53 -2.23
CA GLN A 189 -12.38 -1.97 -2.38
C GLN A 189 -12.95 -1.52 -3.74
N ALA A 190 -13.76 -2.39 -4.34
CA ALA A 190 -14.42 -2.10 -5.61
C ALA A 190 -15.60 -1.14 -5.40
N THR A 191 -15.61 -0.03 -6.13
CA THR A 191 -16.73 0.94 -6.12
C THR A 191 -17.62 0.72 -7.34
N PRO A 192 -18.92 0.42 -7.16
CA PRO A 192 -19.83 0.25 -8.29
C PRO A 192 -19.87 1.49 -9.18
N VAL A 193 -19.75 1.28 -10.49
CA VAL A 193 -19.90 2.30 -11.52
C VAL A 193 -21.16 1.97 -12.33
N PRO A 194 -22.16 2.87 -12.38
CA PRO A 194 -23.34 2.66 -13.20
C PRO A 194 -22.98 2.48 -14.68
N LEU A 195 -23.63 1.52 -15.34
CA LEU A 195 -23.32 1.09 -16.70
C LEU A 195 -23.42 2.25 -17.70
N GLU A 196 -24.38 3.15 -17.51
CA GLU A 196 -24.61 4.30 -18.37
C GLU A 196 -23.38 5.20 -18.49
N PHE A 197 -22.61 5.37 -17.41
CA PHE A 197 -21.40 6.20 -17.42
C PHE A 197 -20.24 5.49 -18.10
N VAL A 198 -20.18 4.16 -18.02
CA VAL A 198 -19.20 3.35 -18.78
C VAL A 198 -19.52 3.39 -20.26
N GLN A 199 -20.78 3.20 -20.65
CA GLN A 199 -21.23 3.26 -22.04
C GLN A 199 -20.99 4.64 -22.64
N GLN A 200 -21.20 5.71 -21.87
CA GLN A 200 -20.89 7.07 -22.31
C GLN A 200 -19.37 7.30 -22.46
N ALA A 201 -18.53 6.78 -21.55
CA ALA A 201 -17.08 6.83 -21.73
C ALA A 201 -16.61 6.05 -22.97
N GLN A 202 -17.24 4.89 -23.24
CA GLN A 202 -16.98 4.07 -24.43
C GLN A 202 -17.39 4.79 -25.72
N SER A 203 -18.55 5.44 -25.75
CA SER A 203 -19.05 6.17 -26.94
C SER A 203 -18.21 7.42 -27.23
N LEU A 204 -17.66 8.06 -26.20
CA LEU A 204 -16.72 9.18 -26.33
C LEU A 204 -15.30 8.76 -26.70
N THR A 205 -14.99 7.45 -26.74
CA THR A 205 -13.66 6.95 -27.13
C THR A 205 -13.65 6.58 -28.62
N PRO A 206 -12.88 7.30 -29.46
CA PRO A 206 -12.78 7.01 -30.90
C PRO A 206 -12.31 5.59 -31.20
N GLN A 207 -12.81 4.99 -32.29
CA GLN A 207 -12.44 3.62 -32.68
C GLN A 207 -10.96 3.47 -33.03
N ASP A 208 -10.36 4.53 -33.57
CA ASP A 208 -8.95 4.66 -33.95
C ASP A 208 -8.04 5.12 -32.80
N TYR A 209 -8.56 5.20 -31.57
CA TYR A 209 -7.77 5.56 -30.40
C TYR A 209 -6.59 4.59 -30.19
N ASN A 210 -5.37 5.13 -30.21
CA ASN A 210 -4.12 4.37 -30.19
C ASN A 210 -3.91 3.50 -28.92
N LEU A 211 -4.49 3.88 -27.78
CA LEU A 211 -4.38 3.11 -26.53
C LEU A 211 -5.64 2.29 -26.20
N ARG A 212 -6.54 2.09 -27.18
CA ARG A 212 -7.80 1.33 -27.01
C ARG A 212 -7.59 -0.11 -26.54
N TRP A 213 -6.42 -0.69 -26.80
CA TRP A 213 -6.02 -2.00 -26.28
C TRP A 213 -5.93 -2.05 -24.74
N SER A 214 -5.76 -0.89 -24.09
CA SER A 214 -5.56 -0.77 -22.64
C SER A 214 -6.72 -0.09 -21.92
N GLY A 215 -7.61 0.60 -22.63
CA GLY A 215 -8.77 1.24 -22.02
C GLY A 215 -9.39 2.37 -22.83
N LEU A 216 -10.02 3.31 -22.12
CA LEU A 216 -10.82 4.39 -22.69
C LEU A 216 -10.07 5.73 -22.65
N LEU A 217 -10.37 6.59 -23.62
CA LEU A 217 -9.79 7.94 -23.71
C LEU A 217 -10.32 8.85 -22.60
N VAL A 218 -11.63 8.72 -22.29
CA VAL A 218 -12.33 9.51 -21.28
C VAL A 218 -12.56 8.65 -20.04
N THR A 219 -12.36 9.24 -18.87
CA THR A 219 -12.57 8.55 -17.59
C THR A 219 -14.03 8.59 -17.14
N VAL A 220 -14.44 7.59 -16.37
CA VAL A 220 -15.79 7.57 -15.78
C VAL A 220 -15.99 8.75 -14.82
N GLY A 221 -14.94 9.19 -14.14
CA GLY A 221 -14.98 10.38 -13.29
C GLY A 221 -15.29 11.67 -14.08
N GLU A 222 -14.73 11.83 -15.27
CA GLU A 222 -15.02 12.97 -16.15
C GLU A 222 -16.45 12.92 -16.71
N VAL A 223 -16.97 11.73 -16.97
CA VAL A 223 -18.36 11.55 -17.38
C VAL A 223 -19.32 11.86 -16.23
N LEU A 224 -19.02 11.37 -15.03
CA LEU A 224 -19.81 11.60 -13.81
C LEU A 224 -19.89 13.10 -13.47
N GLU A 225 -18.76 13.80 -13.48
CA GLU A 225 -18.70 15.24 -13.18
C GLU A 225 -19.53 16.09 -14.16
N LYS A 226 -19.60 15.68 -15.43
CA LYS A 226 -20.44 16.36 -16.42
C LYS A 226 -21.93 16.07 -16.25
N SER A 227 -22.26 14.90 -15.68
CA SER A 227 -23.64 14.39 -15.63
C SER A 227 -24.33 14.65 -14.29
N LEU A 228 -23.56 14.80 -13.21
CA LEU A 228 -24.06 14.93 -11.84
C LEU A 228 -23.59 16.24 -11.22
N LEU A 229 -24.54 16.98 -10.64
CA LEU A 229 -24.24 18.23 -9.92
C LEU A 229 -23.47 17.93 -8.63
N ASN A 230 -22.48 18.77 -8.31
CA ASN A 230 -21.67 18.70 -7.09
C ASN A 230 -20.84 17.41 -6.93
N VAL A 231 -20.60 16.65 -8.01
CA VAL A 231 -19.72 15.47 -8.00
C VAL A 231 -18.39 15.85 -8.66
N SER A 232 -17.30 15.75 -7.91
CA SER A 232 -15.96 15.98 -8.44
C SER A 232 -15.42 14.74 -9.15
N ARG A 233 -14.83 14.89 -10.34
CA ARG A 233 -14.20 13.77 -11.06
C ARG A 233 -13.08 13.08 -10.28
N THR A 234 -12.46 13.78 -9.32
CA THR A 234 -11.31 13.26 -8.57
C THR A 234 -11.69 12.46 -7.33
N ASP A 235 -12.92 12.63 -6.82
CA ASP A 235 -13.39 12.05 -5.56
C ASP A 235 -14.89 11.71 -5.59
N TRP A 236 -15.40 11.27 -6.73
CA TRP A 236 -16.80 10.87 -6.91
C TRP A 236 -17.17 9.66 -6.03
N HIS A 237 -16.19 8.86 -5.62
CA HIS A 237 -16.34 7.74 -4.68
C HIS A 237 -17.07 8.16 -3.40
N LEU A 238 -16.78 9.36 -2.89
CA LEU A 238 -17.40 9.90 -1.69
C LEU A 238 -18.91 10.06 -1.85
N ALA A 239 -19.37 10.55 -3.01
CA ALA A 239 -20.79 10.74 -3.29
C ALA A 239 -21.55 9.41 -3.42
N PHE A 240 -20.88 8.35 -3.88
CA PHE A 240 -21.50 7.04 -4.14
C PHE A 240 -21.42 6.08 -2.96
N THR A 241 -20.36 6.16 -2.16
CA THR A 241 -20.06 5.17 -1.11
C THR A 241 -19.90 5.76 0.28
N GLY A 242 -19.83 7.08 0.40
CA GLY A 242 -19.45 7.75 1.65
C GLY A 242 -17.97 7.65 2.00
N MET A 243 -17.16 6.93 1.21
CA MET A 243 -15.70 6.85 1.38
C MET A 243 -14.99 7.67 0.31
N SER A 244 -14.08 8.55 0.73
CA SER A 244 -13.20 9.26 -0.19
C SER A 244 -12.19 8.31 -0.83
N ARG A 245 -11.74 8.68 -2.03
CA ARG A 245 -10.67 7.99 -2.74
C ARG A 245 -9.39 7.89 -1.90
N ARG A 246 -9.05 8.93 -1.14
CA ARG A 246 -7.88 8.92 -0.23
C ARG A 246 -8.00 7.80 0.81
N GLN A 247 -9.17 7.64 1.45
CA GLN A 247 -9.40 6.62 2.46
C GLN A 247 -9.31 5.20 1.88
N MET A 248 -9.85 5.01 0.67
CA MET A 248 -9.75 3.74 -0.03
C MET A 248 -8.29 3.37 -0.34
N ILE A 249 -7.51 4.33 -0.84
CA ILE A 249 -6.08 4.14 -1.12
C ILE A 249 -5.32 3.85 0.17
N TYR A 250 -5.49 4.68 1.20
CA TYR A 250 -4.85 4.50 2.51
C TYR A 250 -5.10 3.11 3.10
N SER A 251 -6.34 2.61 3.02
CA SER A 251 -6.69 1.30 3.57
C SER A 251 -5.95 0.16 2.85
N ALA A 252 -5.83 0.26 1.52
CA ALA A 252 -5.08 -0.72 0.73
C ALA A 252 -3.56 -0.58 0.93
N ASP A 253 -3.03 0.64 0.94
CA ASP A 253 -1.62 0.92 1.20
C ASP A 253 -1.19 0.43 2.59
N LYS A 254 -2.04 0.59 3.61
CA LYS A 254 -1.75 0.08 4.96
C LYS A 254 -1.61 -1.43 4.98
N ALA A 255 -2.45 -2.14 4.21
CA ALA A 255 -2.33 -3.59 4.07
C ALA A 255 -1.01 -3.98 3.38
N VAL A 256 -0.61 -3.25 2.31
CA VAL A 256 0.65 -3.51 1.60
C VAL A 256 1.87 -3.14 2.45
N ALA A 257 1.85 -1.99 3.12
CA ALA A 257 2.89 -1.56 4.04
C ALA A 257 3.11 -2.59 5.16
N GLY A 258 2.03 -3.10 5.76
CA GLY A 258 2.12 -4.19 6.73
C GLY A 258 2.68 -5.49 6.13
N GLY A 259 2.36 -5.79 4.87
CA GLY A 259 2.96 -6.89 4.11
C GLY A 259 4.47 -6.70 3.90
N CYS A 260 4.88 -5.49 3.49
CA CYS A 260 6.27 -5.12 3.30
C CYS A 260 7.07 -5.22 4.61
N GLY A 261 6.53 -4.70 5.71
CA GLY A 261 7.16 -4.76 7.02
C GLY A 261 7.47 -6.19 7.48
N ARG A 262 6.54 -7.14 7.22
CA ARG A 262 6.79 -8.57 7.51
C ARG A 262 7.93 -9.15 6.66
N HIS A 263 8.01 -8.79 5.38
CA HIS A 263 9.09 -9.27 4.50
C HIS A 263 10.44 -8.70 4.91
N VAL A 264 10.51 -7.41 5.24
CA VAL A 264 11.74 -6.75 5.73
C VAL A 264 12.19 -7.37 7.06
N GLN A 265 11.28 -7.63 8.00
CA GLN A 265 11.62 -8.28 9.28
C GLN A 265 12.08 -9.74 9.10
N ALA A 266 11.56 -10.46 8.11
CA ALA A 266 11.97 -11.84 7.81
C ALA A 266 13.28 -11.93 7.00
N TRP A 267 13.74 -10.83 6.40
CA TRP A 267 14.92 -10.76 5.53
C TRP A 267 16.23 -11.25 6.19
N PRO A 268 16.56 -10.89 7.45
CA PRO A 268 17.78 -11.38 8.10
C PRO A 268 17.77 -12.90 8.33
N ALA A 269 16.60 -13.49 8.57
CA ALA A 269 16.46 -14.93 8.84
C ALA A 269 16.66 -15.80 7.59
N THR A 270 16.36 -15.25 6.40
CA THR A 270 16.47 -15.96 5.12
C THR A 270 17.90 -15.94 4.56
N GLN A 271 18.68 -14.87 4.77
CA GLN A 271 20.09 -14.84 4.35
C GLN A 271 20.99 -15.81 5.14
N ALA A 272 20.62 -16.18 6.38
CA ALA A 272 21.36 -17.16 7.17
C ALA A 272 21.34 -18.59 6.58
N HIS A 273 20.45 -18.88 5.63
CA HIS A 273 20.34 -20.18 4.96
C HIS A 273 21.03 -20.24 3.59
N VAL A 274 21.46 -19.11 3.05
CA VAL A 274 22.28 -19.06 1.82
C VAL A 274 23.75 -19.10 2.25
N LYS A 275 24.26 -20.29 2.57
CA LYS A 275 25.72 -20.48 2.71
C LYS A 275 26.37 -20.06 1.39
N PRO A 276 27.41 -19.20 1.40
CA PRO A 276 28.18 -18.97 0.18
C PRO A 276 28.75 -20.31 -0.28
N ALA A 277 28.48 -20.66 -1.54
CA ALA A 277 29.16 -21.78 -2.17
C ALA A 277 30.66 -21.52 -2.04
N ALA A 278 31.35 -22.38 -1.29
CA ALA A 278 32.78 -22.27 -1.06
C ALA A 278 33.48 -22.21 -2.43
N VAL A 279 34.05 -21.05 -2.76
CA VAL A 279 34.92 -20.89 -3.91
C VAL A 279 36.14 -21.77 -3.65
N LYS A 280 36.15 -22.93 -4.32
CA LYS A 280 37.25 -23.89 -4.28
C LYS A 280 38.43 -23.25 -4.99
N TRP A 281 39.33 -22.63 -4.24
CA TRP A 281 40.62 -22.17 -4.73
C TRP A 281 41.33 -23.32 -5.45
N ARG A 282 41.49 -23.22 -6.77
CA ARG A 282 42.43 -24.08 -7.51
C ARG A 282 43.81 -23.43 -7.40
N PRO A 283 44.86 -24.18 -7.02
CA PRO A 283 46.21 -23.64 -7.04
C PRO A 283 46.64 -23.38 -8.49
N ALA A 284 47.35 -22.26 -8.67
CA ALA A 284 47.89 -21.82 -9.95
C ALA A 284 48.81 -22.89 -10.56
N VAL A 285 48.55 -23.23 -11.83
CA VAL A 285 49.51 -23.98 -12.65
C VAL A 285 50.50 -22.97 -13.22
N THR A 286 51.74 -23.07 -12.78
CA THR A 286 52.89 -22.30 -13.28
C THR A 286 53.13 -22.70 -14.74
N PHE A 287 52.94 -21.76 -15.67
CA PHE A 287 53.39 -21.87 -17.05
C PHE A 287 54.60 -20.95 -17.22
N GLY A 288 55.75 -21.50 -17.59
CA GLY A 288 56.91 -20.70 -18.00
C GLY A 288 58.23 -21.43 -17.92
N SER A 289 58.67 -21.97 -19.06
CA SER A 289 60.01 -21.81 -19.66
C SER A 289 60.48 -23.09 -20.37
N VAL A 290 60.38 -23.10 -21.70
CA VAL A 290 61.32 -23.83 -22.55
C VAL A 290 61.89 -22.77 -23.48
N LEU A 291 63.11 -22.34 -23.14
CA LEU A 291 64.00 -21.61 -24.03
C LEU A 291 64.67 -22.63 -24.96
N GLU A 292 64.71 -22.28 -26.24
CA GLU A 292 65.68 -22.80 -27.21
C GLU A 292 67.11 -22.67 -26.66
N GLU A 293 67.94 -23.70 -26.88
CA GLU A 293 69.27 -23.47 -27.43
C GLU A 293 69.83 -24.74 -28.10
N THR A 294 70.56 -24.46 -29.18
CA THR A 294 71.15 -25.29 -30.22
C THR A 294 72.31 -26.20 -29.78
N GLY A 295 72.46 -27.33 -30.48
CA GLY A 295 73.63 -28.20 -30.50
C GLY A 295 73.45 -29.37 -31.46
#